data_AF-A0A7S2D609-F1
#
_entry.id   AF-A0A7S2D609-F1
#
_cell.length_a   1.000
_cell.length_b   1.000
_cell.length_c   1.000
_cell.angle_alpha   90.00
_cell.angle_beta   90.00
_cell.angle_gamma   90.00
#
_symmetry.space_group_name_H-M   'P 1'
#
loop_
_entity.id
_entity.type
_entity.pdbx_description
1 polymer ?
#
loop_
_entity_poly.entity_id
_entity_poly.type
_entity_poly.pdbx_seq_one_letter_code
_entity_poly.pdbx_strand_id
1 'polypeptide(L)'
;GKAIAADIRAEVKEAADLLCQEHGVKPGLAVVLVGERKDSQSYVKMKKKAAAEANFHSIDITLPDTVSQSDLLKEVRKLNDDPKVHAILVQLPLPSHIDEPTILKEIKVEKDADGFA
;
A
#
# COMPACT_ATOMS: atom_id res chain seq x y z
N GLY A 1 -19.50 11.10 8.54
CA GLY A 1 -18.35 10.49 7.84
C GLY A 1 -17.13 11.38 7.80
N LYS A 2 -17.19 12.55 7.15
CA LYS A 2 -15.99 13.37 6.85
C LYS A 2 -15.23 13.89 8.08
N ALA A 3 -15.93 14.36 9.12
CA ALA A 3 -15.31 14.84 10.37
C ALA A 3 -14.60 13.71 11.12
N ILE A 4 -15.31 12.62 11.39
CA ILE A 4 -14.75 11.41 12.04
C ILE A 4 -13.50 10.90 11.29
N ALA A 5 -13.53 10.86 9.96
CA ALA A 5 -12.37 10.44 9.18
C ALA A 5 -11.18 11.40 9.31
N ALA A 6 -11.41 12.69 9.55
CA ALA A 6 -10.35 13.66 9.80
C ALA A 6 -9.76 13.47 11.20
N ASP A 7 -10.59 13.22 12.20
CA ASP A 7 -10.16 12.97 13.58
C ASP A 7 -9.27 11.71 13.65
N ILE A 8 -9.68 10.62 13.00
CA ILE A 8 -8.88 9.39 12.91
C ILE A 8 -7.52 9.67 12.21
N ARG A 9 -7.49 10.48 11.15
CA ARG A 9 -6.22 10.81 10.49
C ARG A 9 -5.30 11.64 11.38
N ALA A 10 -5.85 12.51 12.22
CA ALA A 10 -5.08 13.30 13.17
C ALA A 10 -4.48 12.39 14.27
N GLU A 11 -5.26 11.47 14.83
CA GLU A 11 -4.78 10.49 15.82
C GLU A 11 -3.68 9.59 15.25
N VAL A 12 -3.87 9.07 14.03
CA VAL A 12 -2.85 8.23 13.34
C VAL A 12 -1.58 9.02 13.08
N LYS A 13 -1.71 10.31 12.72
CA LYS A 13 -0.56 11.19 12.52
C LYS A 13 0.21 11.39 13.81
N GLU A 14 -0.47 11.70 14.92
CA GLU A 14 0.20 11.90 16.21
C GLU A 14 0.94 10.64 16.66
N ALA A 15 0.31 9.47 16.52
CA ALA A 15 0.95 8.20 16.85
C ALA A 15 2.19 7.91 15.97
N ALA A 16 2.10 8.20 14.67
CA ALA A 16 3.22 8.03 13.75
C ALA A 16 4.36 9.01 13.99
N ASP A 17 4.04 10.27 14.33
CA ASP A 17 5.02 11.28 14.68
C ASP A 17 5.73 10.91 16.00
N LEU A 18 5.00 10.39 16.99
CA LEU A 18 5.58 9.89 18.25
C LEU A 18 6.52 8.70 17.98
N LEU A 19 6.07 7.70 17.20
CA LEU A 19 6.90 6.55 16.82
C LEU A 19 8.19 6.98 16.12
N CYS A 20 8.09 7.97 15.23
CA CYS A 20 9.24 8.52 14.54
C CYS A 20 10.20 9.27 15.48
N GLN A 21 9.67 10.01 16.46
CA GLN A 21 10.48 10.76 17.43
C GLN A 21 11.18 9.86 18.45
N GLU A 22 10.47 8.88 18.99
CA GLU A 22 10.96 8.01 20.07
C GLU A 22 11.84 6.87 19.54
N HIS A 23 11.52 6.33 18.37
CA HIS A 23 12.16 5.13 17.84
C HIS A 23 12.84 5.33 16.48
N GLY A 24 12.71 6.50 15.85
CA GLY A 24 13.24 6.74 14.50
C GLY A 24 12.53 5.93 13.40
N VAL A 25 11.38 5.33 13.70
CA VAL A 25 10.63 4.47 12.78
C VAL A 25 9.49 5.26 12.16
N LYS A 26 9.46 5.32 10.82
CA LYS A 26 8.30 5.82 10.07
C LYS A 26 7.48 4.64 9.57
N PRO A 27 6.16 4.59 9.87
CA PRO A 27 5.29 3.59 9.28
C PRO A 27 5.38 3.65 7.75
N GLY A 28 5.32 2.48 7.12
CA GLY A 28 5.62 2.31 5.71
C GLY A 28 4.47 1.67 4.95
N LEU A 29 3.94 2.34 3.93
CA LEU A 29 2.86 1.84 3.09
C LEU A 29 3.30 1.78 1.63
N ALA A 30 3.26 0.58 1.05
CA ALA A 30 3.49 0.36 -0.36
C ALA A 30 2.15 0.12 -1.08
N VAL A 31 1.90 0.84 -2.17
CA VAL A 31 0.71 0.70 -3.01
C VAL A 31 1.15 0.27 -4.41
N VAL A 32 0.64 -0.87 -4.87
CA VAL A 32 0.89 -1.44 -6.20
C VAL A 32 -0.35 -1.27 -7.05
N LEU A 33 -0.21 -0.58 -8.18
CA LEU A 33 -1.24 -0.39 -9.20
C LEU A 33 -0.78 -1.05 -10.50
N VAL A 34 -1.64 -1.89 -11.08
CA VAL A 34 -1.40 -2.51 -12.39
C VAL A 34 -2.41 -1.96 -13.39
N GLY A 35 -1.92 -1.36 -14.47
CA GLY A 35 -2.72 -0.72 -15.51
C GLY A 35 -3.22 0.69 -15.17
N GLU A 36 -4.00 1.27 -16.10
CA GLU A 36 -4.41 2.69 -16.06
C GLU A 36 -5.93 2.86 -15.89
N ARG A 37 -6.49 2.21 -14.88
CA ARG A 37 -7.90 2.39 -14.55
C ARG A 37 -8.16 3.75 -13.87
N LYS A 38 -8.97 4.60 -14.52
CA LYS A 38 -9.29 5.96 -14.05
C LYS A 38 -9.97 6.00 -12.67
N ASP A 39 -10.76 4.99 -12.34
CA ASP A 39 -11.39 4.85 -11.03
C ASP A 39 -10.38 4.44 -9.93
N SER A 40 -9.42 3.58 -10.27
CA SER A 40 -8.33 3.20 -9.38
C SER A 40 -7.42 4.37 -9.02
N GLN A 41 -7.18 5.30 -9.95
CA GLN A 41 -6.30 6.46 -9.70
C GLN A 41 -6.82 7.40 -8.60
N SER A 42 -8.12 7.63 -8.54
CA SER A 42 -8.71 8.50 -7.50
C SER A 42 -8.58 7.88 -6.11
N TYR A 43 -8.78 6.56 -6.03
CA TYR A 43 -8.69 5.81 -4.78
C TYR A 43 -7.25 5.71 -4.27
N VAL A 44 -6.31 5.39 -5.17
CA VAL A 44 -4.87 5.39 -4.87
C VAL A 44 -4.40 6.79 -4.45
N LYS A 45 -4.83 7.85 -5.15
CA LYS A 45 -4.50 9.23 -4.77
C LYS A 45 -4.96 9.58 -3.35
N MET A 46 -6.13 9.08 -2.95
CA MET A 46 -6.64 9.30 -1.60
C MET A 46 -5.81 8.56 -0.54
N LYS A 47 -5.38 7.33 -0.82
CA LYS A 47 -4.48 6.54 0.05
C LYS A 47 -3.11 7.20 0.19
N LYS A 48 -2.52 7.62 -0.93
CA LYS A 48 -1.26 8.40 -0.96
C LYS A 48 -1.37 9.66 -0.12
N LYS A 49 -2.47 10.41 -0.29
CA LYS A 49 -2.71 11.65 0.47
C LYS A 49 -2.82 11.36 1.97
N ALA A 50 -3.57 10.34 2.37
CA ALA A 50 -3.70 9.97 3.78
C ALA A 50 -2.35 9.54 4.40
N ALA A 51 -1.56 8.73 3.69
CA ALA A 51 -0.23 8.33 4.13
C ALA A 51 0.72 9.54 4.26
N ALA A 52 0.69 10.47 3.31
CA ALA A 52 1.48 11.69 3.36
C ALA A 52 1.05 12.62 4.52
N GLU A 53 -0.27 12.79 4.74
CA GLU A 53 -0.81 13.55 5.87
C GLU A 53 -0.32 12.97 7.22
N ALA A 54 -0.26 11.64 7.31
CA ALA A 54 0.20 10.91 8.50
C ALA A 54 1.74 10.77 8.61
N ASN A 55 2.54 11.40 7.73
CA ASN A 55 4.02 11.33 7.73
C ASN A 55 4.58 9.91 7.53
N PHE A 56 3.87 9.07 6.78
CA PHE A 56 4.33 7.71 6.47
C PHE A 56 5.39 7.74 5.38
N HIS A 57 6.28 6.75 5.42
CA HIS A 57 7.05 6.37 4.25
C HIS A 57 6.10 5.72 3.23
N SER A 58 5.95 6.32 2.06
CA SER A 58 5.07 5.80 1.01
C SER A 58 5.88 5.36 -0.20
N ILE A 59 5.55 4.17 -0.71
CA ILE A 59 6.10 3.63 -1.96
C ILE A 59 4.93 3.41 -2.91
N ASP A 60 5.02 4.01 -4.09
CA ASP A 60 3.99 3.88 -5.12
C ASP A 60 4.58 3.18 -6.35
N ILE A 61 4.09 1.98 -6.63
CA ILE A 61 4.48 1.21 -7.80
C ILE A 61 3.34 1.22 -8.80
N THR A 62 3.60 1.72 -10.01
CA THR A 62 2.65 1.65 -11.13
C THR A 62 3.27 0.82 -12.23
N LEU A 63 2.62 -0.29 -12.57
CA LEU A 63 3.04 -1.24 -13.58
C LEU A 63 2.07 -1.18 -14.77
N PRO A 64 2.55 -1.43 -16.00
CA PRO A 64 1.66 -1.49 -17.17
C PRO A 64 0.68 -2.66 -17.03
N ASP A 65 -0.46 -2.57 -17.71
CA ASP A 65 -1.42 -3.67 -17.79
C ASP A 65 -0.79 -4.93 -18.42
N THR A 66 0.19 -4.78 -19.31
CA THR A 66 0.94 -5.89 -19.91
C THR A 66 1.97 -6.55 -18.99
N VAL A 67 2.08 -6.14 -17.72
CA VAL A 67 3.06 -6.73 -16.79
C VAL A 67 2.83 -8.23 -16.63
N SER A 68 3.90 -9.01 -16.59
CA SER A 68 3.78 -10.45 -16.33
C SER A 68 3.47 -10.71 -14.86
N GLN A 69 2.74 -11.79 -14.57
CA GLN A 69 2.52 -12.24 -13.19
C GLN A 69 3.86 -12.44 -12.44
N SER A 70 4.88 -12.95 -13.13
CA SER A 70 6.19 -13.18 -12.53
C SER A 70 6.88 -11.89 -12.10
N ASP A 71 6.71 -10.81 -12.86
CA ASP A 71 7.31 -9.51 -12.52
C ASP A 71 6.53 -8.82 -11.41
N LEU A 72 5.20 -8.93 -11.40
CA LEU A 72 4.38 -8.46 -10.27
C LEU A 72 4.75 -9.18 -8.96
N LEU A 73 4.93 -10.50 -9.01
CA LEU A 73 5.39 -11.27 -7.84
C LEU A 73 6.77 -10.84 -7.36
N LYS A 74 7.71 -10.54 -8.27
CA LYS A 74 9.02 -10.00 -7.88
C LYS A 74 8.89 -8.67 -7.15
N GLU A 75 8.01 -7.77 -7.60
CA GLU A 75 7.78 -6.51 -6.92
C GLU A 75 7.16 -6.71 -5.53
N VAL A 76 6.15 -7.59 -5.40
CA VAL A 76 5.57 -7.94 -4.10
C VAL A 76 6.62 -8.53 -3.15
N ARG A 77 7.49 -9.43 -3.64
CA ARG A 77 8.61 -9.99 -2.85
C ARG A 77 9.60 -8.93 -2.38
N LYS A 78 9.98 -8.00 -3.25
CA LYS A 78 10.85 -6.87 -2.86
C LYS A 78 10.23 -6.06 -1.72
N LEU A 79 8.93 -5.76 -1.80
CA LEU A 79 8.21 -5.03 -0.75
C LEU A 79 8.09 -5.84 0.55
N ASN A 80 7.90 -7.15 0.44
CA ASN A 80 7.88 -8.06 1.58
C ASN A 80 9.21 -8.07 2.34
N ASP A 81 10.33 -7.93 1.63
CA ASP A 81 11.66 -7.97 2.22
C ASP A 81 12.21 -6.58 2.60
N ASP A 82 11.54 -5.50 2.17
CA ASP A 82 11.91 -4.14 2.59
C ASP A 82 11.50 -3.89 4.06
N PRO A 83 12.46 -3.66 4.98
CA PRO A 83 12.16 -3.37 6.38
C PRO A 83 11.50 -2.00 6.59
N LYS A 84 11.53 -1.11 5.58
CA LYS A 84 10.83 0.18 5.63
C LYS A 84 9.36 0.07 5.24
N VAL A 85 8.94 -1.07 4.68
CA VAL A 85 7.55 -1.33 4.30
C VAL A 85 6.90 -2.18 5.38
N HIS A 86 5.82 -1.66 5.96
CA HIS A 86 5.06 -2.31 7.03
C HIS A 86 3.69 -2.79 6.55
N ALA A 87 3.21 -2.25 5.43
CA ALA A 87 1.93 -2.57 4.83
C ALA A 87 2.05 -2.53 3.30
N ILE A 88 1.47 -3.51 2.62
CA ILE A 88 1.43 -3.64 1.16
C ILE A 88 -0.02 -3.69 0.74
N LEU A 89 -0.34 -2.95 -0.32
CA LEU A 89 -1.67 -2.89 -0.88
C LEU A 89 -1.60 -3.08 -2.39
N VAL A 90 -2.24 -4.15 -2.89
CA VAL A 90 -2.34 -4.41 -4.32
C VAL A 90 -3.73 -4.00 -4.80
N GLN A 91 -3.80 -2.99 -5.65
CA GLN A 91 -5.07 -2.46 -6.12
C GLN A 91 -5.74 -3.42 -7.10
N LEU A 92 -6.94 -3.88 -6.73
CA LEU A 92 -7.80 -4.74 -7.55
C LEU A 92 -8.78 -3.95 -8.44
N PRO A 93 -9.31 -4.57 -9.51
CA PRO A 93 -8.92 -5.89 -10.04
C PRO A 93 -7.62 -5.82 -10.84
N LEU A 94 -6.91 -6.95 -10.93
CA LEU A 94 -5.74 -7.12 -11.77
C LEU A 94 -6.12 -7.48 -13.21
N PRO A 95 -5.21 -7.32 -14.19
CA PRO A 95 -5.41 -7.83 -15.54
C PRO A 95 -5.76 -9.32 -15.58
N SER A 96 -6.57 -9.73 -16.55
CA SER A 96 -7.14 -11.09 -16.64
C SER A 96 -6.12 -12.21 -16.81
N HIS A 97 -4.89 -11.90 -17.23
CA HIS A 97 -3.79 -12.86 -17.33
C HIS A 97 -3.00 -13.04 -16.03
N ILE A 98 -3.40 -12.38 -14.94
CA ILE A 98 -2.78 -12.48 -13.62
C ILE A 98 -3.74 -13.17 -12.66
N ASP A 99 -3.25 -14.18 -11.96
CA ASP A 99 -3.99 -14.85 -10.90
C ASP A 99 -3.96 -14.02 -9.59
N GLU A 100 -5.02 -13.25 -9.33
CA GLU A 100 -5.15 -12.43 -8.13
C GLU A 100 -4.90 -13.19 -6.83
N PRO A 101 -5.48 -14.40 -6.60
CA PRO A 101 -5.23 -15.15 -5.37
C PRO A 101 -3.75 -15.48 -5.14
N THR A 102 -3.00 -15.79 -6.20
CA THR A 102 -1.55 -16.02 -6.10
C THR A 102 -0.81 -14.75 -5.68
N ILE A 103 -1.18 -13.59 -6.21
CA ILE A 103 -0.55 -12.31 -5.83
C ILE A 103 -0.84 -11.94 -4.38
N LEU A 104 -2.11 -12.05 -3.95
CA LEU A 104 -2.50 -11.69 -2.58
C LEU A 104 -1.86 -12.62 -1.54
N LYS A 105 -1.79 -13.93 -1.81
CA LYS A 105 -1.13 -14.90 -0.91
C LYS A 105 0.38 -14.75 -0.81
N GLU A 106 1.00 -14.07 -1.77
CA GLU A 106 2.44 -13.79 -1.69
C GLU A 106 2.73 -12.68 -0.67
N ILE A 107 1.75 -11.80 -0.36
CA ILE A 107 1.93 -10.75 0.65
C ILE A 107 2.06 -11.40 2.04
N LYS A 108 3.11 -11.03 2.78
CA LYS A 108 3.31 -11.51 4.15
C LYS A 108 2.11 -11.09 5.01
N VAL A 109 1.59 -12.00 5.84
CA VAL A 109 0.39 -11.75 6.66
C VAL A 109 0.54 -10.52 7.55
N GLU A 110 1.75 -10.27 8.08
CA GLU A 110 2.06 -9.11 8.90
C GLU A 110 2.15 -7.79 8.12
N LYS A 111 2.19 -7.85 6.78
CA LYS A 111 2.22 -6.70 5.87
C LYS A 111 0.95 -6.59 5.02
N ASP A 112 -0.04 -7.45 5.18
CA ASP A 112 -1.28 -7.38 4.42
C ASP A 112 -2.20 -6.28 4.96
N ALA A 113 -2.31 -5.19 4.20
CA ALA A 113 -3.10 -4.03 4.58
C ALA A 113 -4.61 -4.22 4.33
N ASP A 114 -4.99 -5.11 3.41
CA ASP A 114 -6.39 -5.35 3.04
C ASP A 114 -6.99 -6.54 3.81
N GLY A 115 -6.16 -7.39 4.43
CA GLY A 115 -6.60 -8.50 5.29
C GLY A 115 -7.23 -9.66 4.50
N PHE A 116 -6.73 -9.91 3.30
CA PHE A 116 -7.16 -10.99 2.41
C PHE A 116 -6.31 -12.26 2.53
N ALA A 117 -5.18 -12.22 3.26
CA ALA A 117 -4.26 -13.33 3.47
C ALA A 117 -4.78 -14.43 4.42
#